data_AF-A0A930ZP34-F1
#
_entry.id   AF-A0A930ZP34-F1
#
_cell.length_a   1.000
_cell.length_b   1.000
_cell.length_c   1.000
_cell.angle_alpha   90.00
_cell.angle_beta   90.00
_cell.angle_gamma   90.00
#
_symmetry.space_group_name_H-M   'P 1'
#
loop_
_entity.id
_entity.type
_entity.pdbx_description
1 polymer ?
#
loop_
_entity_poly.entity_id
_entity_poly.type
_entity_poly.pdbx_seq_one_letter_code
_entity_poly.pdbx_strand_id
1 'polypeptide(L)'
;MKHKFSFIILLLLFVFNVKSFGITESVPPDTSYTVYSSYIKELKRFPFIKTVDTTVTQDIKCFEKIAYKKIAFTSYGDRDLKLSVYRPDNELVYPAVLMIHGGGWNSGSPDMQKALAINLAKQGFATFTIEYRLIPEALFPAAEEDLNDAVEWVYNNGDRFKINRNSIAVSGCSAGGQLAALIGTKNSNNRIKAIINIDGISTFIDNETIERAQKARDTGAKMPVDAQWLNGTYSENPKHWIEASALSWINDNSAPICFINSSIDRFHNGRDAHIGVLKDIGIYSEAHTFEDTPHTFWLFHPWHISTVNYAANFLRKIFDEPADFVNKEYDFVVAKDGSGDFTSVQDAINAIPDFRKQPSTIFIRNGYYREKVIIPETKHSLTLIGENKYKTILSFNNFASKVSRLGDEIGTSGSASIYVCPDNFIAENITFENAAGPIGQAVAIIVRSNNSSFFNCRFLGFQDTLYTHKAGSKQYYKNCYIEGTVDFIFGSSIAYFDECEIFCKQNGYITAASTPEEQAYGYIFKHCKIEGDNKDSFYLGRPWRAYAHVVFLECEMSNVIRKEGWNNWGNVLNELTSFYGEYANKGEGAEISRRVAWVNQLDDESIKKYSIINVLGEEFVANHIQHSIK
;
A
#
# COMPACT_ATOMS: atom_id res chain seq x y z
N MET A 1 5.75 83.22 -68.36
CA MET A 1 4.38 83.55 -68.79
C MET A 1 3.61 82.24 -68.90
N LYS A 2 2.46 82.11 -68.22
CA LYS A 2 1.43 81.04 -68.35
C LYS A 2 1.86 79.63 -67.86
N HIS A 3 1.07 78.82 -67.16
CA HIS A 3 -0.29 78.90 -66.61
C HIS A 3 -0.36 77.93 -65.42
N LYS A 4 -1.17 78.30 -64.43
CA LYS A 4 -1.62 77.47 -63.32
C LYS A 4 -2.43 76.27 -63.83
N PHE A 5 -2.23 75.09 -63.24
CA PHE A 5 -3.27 74.06 -63.16
C PHE A 5 -3.46 73.64 -61.70
N SER A 6 -4.69 73.85 -61.25
CA SER A 6 -5.22 73.42 -59.96
C SER A 6 -5.47 71.91 -60.01
N PHE A 7 -5.06 71.18 -58.97
CA PHE A 7 -5.69 69.91 -58.62
C PHE A 7 -6.06 69.95 -57.14
N ILE A 8 -7.34 69.76 -56.89
CA ILE A 8 -8.00 69.80 -55.58
C ILE A 8 -7.57 68.56 -54.80
N ILE A 9 -7.01 68.78 -53.60
CA ILE A 9 -6.76 67.74 -52.59
C ILE A 9 -8.01 67.67 -51.71
N LEU A 10 -8.64 66.50 -51.67
CA LEU A 10 -9.61 66.13 -50.63
C LEU A 10 -9.10 64.84 -49.99
N LEU A 11 -8.50 64.94 -48.80
CA LEU A 11 -8.21 63.77 -47.96
C LEU A 11 -8.78 64.02 -46.56
N LEU A 12 -9.75 63.19 -46.17
CA LEU A 12 -10.41 63.20 -44.88
C LEU A 12 -9.43 62.94 -43.72
N LEU A 13 -9.47 63.80 -42.71
CA LEU A 13 -8.84 63.61 -41.41
C LEU A 13 -9.64 62.60 -40.57
N PHE A 14 -9.07 61.42 -40.33
CA PHE A 14 -9.45 60.56 -39.21
C PHE A 14 -8.43 60.73 -38.09
N VAL A 15 -8.85 61.38 -37.00
CA VAL A 15 -8.08 61.47 -35.75
C VAL A 15 -8.24 60.15 -35.01
N PHE A 16 -7.23 59.27 -35.07
CA PHE A 16 -7.12 58.16 -34.14
C PHE A 16 -6.39 58.63 -32.87
N ASN A 17 -7.11 58.65 -31.76
CA ASN A 17 -6.51 58.62 -30.43
C ASN A 17 -5.78 57.28 -30.26
N VAL A 18 -4.46 57.28 -30.39
CA VAL A 18 -3.62 56.16 -29.96
C VAL A 18 -3.59 56.19 -28.43
N LYS A 19 -4.46 55.39 -27.79
CA LYS A 19 -4.18 54.95 -26.42
C LYS A 19 -2.99 54.01 -26.50
N SER A 20 -1.86 54.39 -25.91
CA SER A 20 -0.80 53.42 -25.65
C SER A 20 -1.37 52.33 -24.75
N PHE A 21 -1.53 51.13 -25.31
CA PHE A 21 -1.67 49.94 -24.49
C PHE A 21 -0.31 49.75 -23.81
N GLY A 22 -0.21 50.12 -22.54
CA GLY A 22 0.89 49.70 -21.70
C GLY A 22 0.86 48.17 -21.65
N ILE A 23 1.88 47.55 -22.23
CA ILE A 23 2.12 46.12 -22.09
C ILE A 23 2.49 45.93 -20.62
N THR A 24 1.58 45.35 -19.83
CA THR A 24 1.94 44.83 -18.51
C THR A 24 2.88 43.65 -18.76
N GLU A 25 4.18 43.82 -18.52
CA GLU A 25 5.13 42.72 -18.56
C GLU A 25 4.76 41.72 -17.46
N SER A 26 4.28 40.53 -17.84
CA SER A 26 4.05 39.44 -16.89
C SER A 26 5.36 39.04 -16.23
N VAL A 27 5.33 38.68 -14.94
CA VAL A 27 6.50 38.14 -14.22
C VAL A 27 7.13 37.01 -15.07
N PRO A 28 8.41 37.12 -15.46
CA PRO A 28 9.03 36.13 -16.34
C PRO A 28 9.13 34.78 -15.61
N PRO A 29 8.57 33.69 -16.17
CA PRO A 29 8.62 32.38 -15.52
C PRO A 29 10.04 31.79 -15.60
N ASP A 30 10.64 31.49 -14.45
CA ASP A 30 11.87 30.66 -14.40
C ASP A 30 11.49 29.19 -14.59
N THR A 31 11.74 28.68 -15.80
CA THR A 31 11.44 27.30 -16.21
C THR A 31 12.61 26.32 -16.00
N SER A 32 13.68 26.75 -15.31
CA SER A 32 14.86 25.90 -15.07
C SER A 32 14.55 24.68 -14.20
N TYR A 33 13.53 24.78 -13.34
CA TYR A 33 13.09 23.72 -12.44
C TYR A 33 11.69 23.21 -12.79
N THR A 34 11.61 21.99 -13.33
CA THR A 34 10.36 21.27 -13.64
C THR A 34 10.49 19.80 -13.22
N VAL A 35 9.36 19.08 -13.16
CA VAL A 35 9.37 17.62 -12.93
C VAL A 35 10.17 16.91 -14.03
N TYR A 36 9.99 17.31 -15.28
CA TYR A 36 10.68 16.71 -16.41
C TYR A 36 12.19 16.99 -16.41
N SER A 37 12.61 18.25 -16.20
CA SER A 37 14.05 18.58 -16.14
C SER A 37 14.73 17.90 -14.96
N SER A 38 14.05 17.80 -13.81
CA SER A 38 14.51 17.03 -12.65
C SER A 38 14.63 15.54 -12.98
N TYR A 39 13.64 14.95 -13.66
CA TYR A 39 13.65 13.53 -14.06
C TYR A 39 14.86 13.21 -14.95
N ILE A 40 15.07 13.99 -16.01
CA ILE A 40 16.20 13.80 -16.94
C ILE A 40 17.55 13.95 -16.23
N LYS A 41 17.65 14.87 -15.26
CA LYS A 41 18.86 15.04 -14.46
C LYS A 41 19.11 13.84 -13.56
N GLU A 42 18.12 13.45 -12.75
CA GLU A 42 18.30 12.42 -11.72
C GLU A 42 18.37 11.00 -12.31
N LEU A 43 17.77 10.75 -13.49
CA LEU A 43 17.90 9.50 -14.23
C LEU A 43 19.36 9.06 -14.47
N LYS A 44 20.29 10.01 -14.56
CA LYS A 44 21.71 9.73 -14.76
C LYS A 44 22.34 8.97 -13.59
N ARG A 45 21.88 9.23 -12.37
CA ARG A 45 22.36 8.58 -11.14
C ARG A 45 21.40 7.50 -10.65
N PHE A 46 20.11 7.66 -10.90
CA PHE A 46 19.04 6.78 -10.44
C PHE A 46 18.24 6.25 -11.64
N PRO A 47 18.76 5.30 -12.43
CA PRO A 47 18.12 4.86 -13.68
C PRO A 47 16.78 4.12 -13.47
N PHE A 48 16.44 3.76 -12.23
CA PHE A 48 15.22 3.05 -11.86
C PHE A 48 14.02 3.97 -11.58
N ILE A 49 14.23 5.29 -11.50
CA ILE A 49 13.17 6.22 -11.09
C ILE A 49 12.09 6.32 -12.15
N LYS A 50 10.85 6.60 -11.71
CA LYS A 50 9.72 6.89 -12.59
C LYS A 50 9.01 8.15 -12.11
N THR A 51 8.50 8.95 -13.04
CA THR A 51 7.59 10.06 -12.71
C THR A 51 6.29 9.53 -12.12
N VAL A 52 5.67 10.32 -11.26
CA VAL A 52 4.41 9.97 -10.59
C VAL A 52 3.23 10.48 -11.42
N ASP A 53 2.15 9.71 -11.46
CA ASP A 53 0.91 10.11 -12.13
C ASP A 53 0.26 11.31 -11.41
N THR A 54 -0.27 12.24 -12.20
CA THR A 54 -0.98 13.43 -11.73
C THR A 54 -2.45 13.46 -12.18
N THR A 55 -2.93 12.35 -12.73
CA THR A 55 -4.32 12.16 -13.14
C THR A 55 -5.23 12.20 -11.93
N VAL A 56 -6.21 13.09 -11.98
CA VAL A 56 -7.27 13.18 -10.97
C VAL A 56 -8.30 12.09 -11.27
N THR A 57 -8.50 11.17 -10.34
CA THR A 57 -9.48 10.07 -10.44
C THR A 57 -10.87 10.53 -9.96
N GLN A 58 -11.92 9.76 -10.26
CA GLN A 58 -13.33 10.13 -9.98
C GLN A 58 -13.65 10.27 -8.48
N ASP A 59 -12.80 9.75 -7.60
CA ASP A 59 -12.91 9.85 -6.13
C ASP A 59 -12.35 11.18 -5.57
N ILE A 60 -11.84 12.08 -6.40
CA ILE A 60 -11.24 13.36 -5.98
C ILE A 60 -11.95 14.56 -6.65
N LYS A 61 -12.51 15.47 -5.84
CA LYS A 61 -12.91 16.81 -6.32
C LYS A 61 -11.68 17.69 -6.48
N CYS A 62 -11.58 18.34 -7.63
CA CYS A 62 -10.50 19.25 -7.98
C CYS A 62 -11.02 20.66 -8.29
N PHE A 63 -10.41 21.68 -7.70
CA PHE A 63 -10.66 23.09 -8.03
C PHE A 63 -9.34 23.78 -8.36
N GLU A 64 -9.11 24.12 -9.62
CA GLU A 64 -7.80 24.64 -10.04
C GLU A 64 -7.78 26.17 -10.13
N LYS A 65 -6.62 26.76 -9.78
CA LYS A 65 -6.28 28.17 -10.06
C LYS A 65 -7.25 29.20 -9.45
N ILE A 66 -7.70 28.96 -8.23
CA ILE A 66 -8.52 29.89 -7.46
C ILE A 66 -7.64 31.02 -6.91
N ALA A 67 -8.01 32.27 -7.18
CA ALA A 67 -7.33 33.43 -6.59
C ALA A 67 -7.57 33.49 -5.07
N TYR A 68 -6.48 33.62 -4.30
CA TYR A 68 -6.55 33.79 -2.85
C TYR A 68 -6.09 35.17 -2.37
N LYS A 69 -5.23 35.85 -3.14
CA LYS A 69 -4.72 37.19 -2.84
C LYS A 69 -4.50 37.98 -4.12
N LYS A 70 -4.90 39.24 -4.14
CA LYS A 70 -4.56 40.20 -5.21
C LYS A 70 -3.34 41.01 -4.78
N ILE A 71 -2.31 41.02 -5.62
CA ILE A 71 -1.12 41.86 -5.45
C ILE A 71 -1.25 43.04 -6.40
N ALA A 72 -1.25 44.25 -5.84
CA ALA A 72 -1.28 45.48 -6.60
C ALA A 72 0.10 46.15 -6.62
N PHE A 73 0.36 46.93 -7.67
CA PHE A 73 1.56 47.78 -7.79
C PHE A 73 2.90 47.02 -7.74
N THR A 74 2.96 45.79 -8.28
CA THR A 74 4.26 45.13 -8.48
C THR A 74 5.04 45.80 -9.61
N SER A 75 6.34 45.52 -9.70
CA SER A 75 7.16 45.90 -10.87
C SER A 75 6.66 45.29 -12.20
N TYR A 76 5.71 44.34 -12.14
CA TYR A 76 5.14 43.58 -13.25
C TYR A 76 3.62 43.80 -13.40
N GLY A 77 3.05 44.79 -12.70
CA GLY A 77 1.62 45.09 -12.70
C GLY A 77 0.79 44.30 -11.68
N ASP A 78 -0.52 44.53 -11.68
CA ASP A 78 -1.46 43.85 -10.78
C ASP A 78 -1.65 42.39 -11.19
N ARG A 79 -1.60 41.46 -10.23
CA ARG A 79 -1.92 40.06 -10.48
C ARG A 79 -2.49 39.34 -9.25
N ASP A 80 -3.13 38.21 -9.49
CA ASP A 80 -3.62 37.34 -8.43
C ASP A 80 -2.61 36.21 -8.15
N LEU A 81 -2.38 35.93 -6.87
CA LEU A 81 -1.78 34.68 -6.42
C LEU A 81 -2.88 33.63 -6.30
N LYS A 82 -2.59 32.42 -6.78
CA LYS A 82 -3.58 31.36 -6.95
C LYS A 82 -3.21 30.10 -6.17
N LEU A 83 -4.22 29.28 -5.92
CA LEU A 83 -4.06 27.94 -5.38
C LEU A 83 -4.98 26.95 -6.09
N SER A 84 -4.68 25.67 -5.95
CA SER A 84 -5.55 24.57 -6.39
C SER A 84 -5.88 23.66 -5.21
N VAL A 85 -7.09 23.11 -5.21
CA VAL A 85 -7.63 22.29 -4.13
C VAL A 85 -7.89 20.87 -4.62
N TYR A 86 -7.42 19.87 -3.88
CA TYR A 86 -7.73 18.46 -4.11
C TYR A 86 -8.29 17.86 -2.81
N ARG A 87 -9.45 17.21 -2.88
CA ARG A 87 -10.08 16.56 -1.72
C ARG A 87 -10.90 15.33 -2.14
N PRO A 88 -11.18 14.39 -1.24
CA PRO A 88 -12.14 13.33 -1.51
C PRO A 88 -13.51 13.86 -1.99
N ASP A 89 -14.08 13.17 -2.98
CA ASP A 89 -15.38 13.46 -3.58
C ASP A 89 -16.53 12.94 -2.69
N ASN A 90 -16.72 13.62 -1.57
CA ASN A 90 -17.84 13.42 -0.65
C ASN A 90 -18.06 14.68 0.20
N GLU A 91 -19.01 14.62 1.13
CA GLU A 91 -19.39 15.74 2.01
C GLU A 91 -18.71 15.72 3.39
N LEU A 92 -17.76 14.80 3.63
CA LEU A 92 -17.04 14.71 4.91
C LEU A 92 -16.10 15.91 5.09
N VAL A 93 -15.86 16.25 6.36
CA VAL A 93 -14.94 17.31 6.76
C VAL A 93 -13.55 16.70 6.97
N TYR A 94 -12.52 17.26 6.35
CA TYR A 94 -11.16 16.72 6.39
C TYR A 94 -10.15 17.71 6.98
N PRO A 95 -9.07 17.25 7.61
CA PRO A 95 -7.92 18.10 7.89
C PRO A 95 -7.35 18.73 6.61
N ALA A 96 -6.88 19.97 6.68
CA ALA A 96 -6.30 20.67 5.55
C ALA A 96 -4.77 20.65 5.55
N VAL A 97 -4.18 20.57 4.37
CA VAL A 97 -2.72 20.65 4.17
C VAL A 97 -2.41 21.69 3.11
N LEU A 98 -1.84 22.83 3.51
CA LEU A 98 -1.27 23.82 2.58
C LEU A 98 0.09 23.32 2.08
N MET A 99 0.28 23.28 0.77
CA MET A 99 1.44 22.68 0.11
C MET A 99 2.24 23.72 -0.66
N ILE A 100 3.44 23.99 -0.15
CA ILE A 100 4.35 25.03 -0.62
C ILE A 100 5.41 24.38 -1.53
N HIS A 101 5.46 24.81 -2.78
CA HIS A 101 6.40 24.25 -3.74
C HIS A 101 7.84 24.70 -3.48
N GLY A 102 8.80 23.89 -3.90
CA GLY A 102 10.23 24.23 -3.91
C GLY A 102 10.63 25.02 -5.16
N GLY A 103 11.94 25.09 -5.41
CA GLY A 103 12.51 25.84 -6.54
C GLY A 103 13.39 27.02 -6.13
N GLY A 104 13.97 26.97 -4.93
CA GLY A 104 15.01 27.92 -4.50
C GLY A 104 14.52 29.38 -4.41
N TRP A 105 13.25 29.63 -4.11
CA TRP A 105 12.65 30.98 -4.01
C TRP A 105 12.70 31.83 -5.30
N ASN A 106 13.21 31.30 -6.42
CA ASN A 106 13.29 31.99 -7.72
C ASN A 106 12.62 31.21 -8.87
N SER A 107 12.21 29.96 -8.64
CA SER A 107 11.63 29.08 -9.65
C SER A 107 10.60 28.12 -9.05
N GLY A 108 10.04 27.24 -9.87
CA GLY A 108 9.05 26.25 -9.47
C GLY A 108 7.61 26.75 -9.59
N SER A 109 6.65 25.85 -9.36
CA SER A 109 5.23 26.17 -9.42
C SER A 109 4.39 25.26 -8.51
N PRO A 110 3.16 25.66 -8.17
CA PRO A 110 2.24 24.82 -7.39
C PRO A 110 1.96 23.47 -8.02
N ASP A 111 1.96 23.39 -9.36
CA ASP A 111 1.71 22.15 -10.12
C ASP A 111 2.73 21.05 -9.79
N MET A 112 3.94 21.41 -9.33
CA MET A 112 4.96 20.44 -8.91
C MET A 112 4.56 19.67 -7.65
N GLN A 113 3.59 20.18 -6.88
CA GLN A 113 3.03 19.49 -5.71
C GLN A 113 1.82 18.62 -6.06
N LYS A 114 1.28 18.68 -7.29
CA LYS A 114 0.01 18.05 -7.66
C LYS A 114 -0.04 16.54 -7.38
N ALA A 115 1.03 15.81 -7.68
CA ALA A 115 1.11 14.38 -7.38
C ALA A 115 1.01 14.11 -5.87
N LEU A 116 1.73 14.88 -5.06
CA LEU A 116 1.73 14.73 -3.60
C LEU A 116 0.36 15.12 -3.02
N ALA A 117 -0.24 16.18 -3.57
CA ALA A 117 -1.55 16.68 -3.19
C ALA A 117 -2.67 15.66 -3.45
N ILE A 118 -2.67 15.01 -4.62
CA ILE A 118 -3.65 13.97 -4.97
C ILE A 118 -3.47 12.75 -4.05
N ASN A 119 -2.24 12.28 -3.84
CA ASN A 119 -2.01 11.09 -3.03
C ASN A 119 -2.30 11.31 -1.54
N LEU A 120 -2.05 12.51 -0.99
CA LEU A 120 -2.52 12.87 0.34
C LEU A 120 -4.05 13.02 0.39
N ALA A 121 -4.67 13.56 -0.66
CA ALA A 121 -6.13 13.66 -0.70
C ALA A 121 -6.81 12.29 -0.65
N LYS A 122 -6.26 11.30 -1.37
CA LYS A 122 -6.68 9.88 -1.29
C LYS A 122 -6.53 9.26 0.10
N GLN A 123 -5.75 9.88 0.98
CA GLN A 123 -5.53 9.45 2.36
C GLN A 123 -6.38 10.18 3.39
N GLY A 124 -7.37 10.97 2.97
CA GLY A 124 -8.32 11.64 3.85
C GLY A 124 -7.93 13.07 4.22
N PHE A 125 -7.24 13.79 3.34
CA PHE A 125 -6.85 15.19 3.54
C PHE A 125 -7.44 16.10 2.46
N ALA A 126 -7.72 17.35 2.80
CA ALA A 126 -7.97 18.40 1.80
C ALA A 126 -6.66 19.15 1.53
N THR A 127 -6.11 19.04 0.34
CA THR A 127 -4.80 19.59 0.01
C THR A 127 -4.88 20.85 -0.86
N PHE A 128 -3.98 21.79 -0.61
CA PHE A 128 -3.96 23.12 -1.22
C PHE A 128 -2.59 23.42 -1.80
N THR A 129 -2.39 23.28 -3.10
CA THR A 129 -1.11 23.66 -3.75
C THR A 129 -1.10 25.17 -3.98
N ILE A 130 -0.13 25.90 -3.41
CA ILE A 130 -0.18 27.37 -3.33
C ILE A 130 0.95 28.04 -4.10
N GLU A 131 0.60 29.11 -4.83
CA GLU A 131 1.52 30.05 -5.43
C GLU A 131 1.92 31.13 -4.42
N TYR A 132 3.19 31.55 -4.42
CA TYR A 132 3.71 32.67 -3.64
C TYR A 132 4.70 33.48 -4.48
N ARG A 133 4.98 34.73 -4.12
CA ARG A 133 5.92 35.58 -4.90
C ARG A 133 7.35 35.04 -4.81
N LEU A 134 8.01 34.97 -5.96
CA LEU A 134 9.39 34.51 -6.13
C LEU A 134 10.29 35.68 -6.59
N ILE A 135 11.61 35.52 -6.54
CA ILE A 135 12.52 36.38 -7.32
C ILE A 135 12.21 36.19 -8.82
N PRO A 136 12.19 37.24 -9.65
CA PRO A 136 12.51 38.64 -9.35
C PRO A 136 11.33 39.51 -8.89
N GLU A 137 10.12 38.95 -8.78
CA GLU A 137 8.91 39.69 -8.38
C GLU A 137 9.04 40.27 -6.96
N ALA A 138 9.59 39.50 -6.01
CA ALA A 138 9.79 39.96 -4.65
C ALA A 138 10.95 39.26 -3.93
N LEU A 139 11.48 39.94 -2.91
CA LEU A 139 12.47 39.43 -1.97
C LEU A 139 11.78 39.07 -0.63
N PHE A 140 12.51 38.42 0.29
CA PHE A 140 12.03 38.23 1.66
C PHE A 140 11.66 39.59 2.31
N PRO A 141 10.53 39.72 3.04
CA PRO A 141 9.64 38.66 3.55
C PRO A 141 8.37 38.38 2.72
N ALA A 142 8.27 38.85 1.48
CA ALA A 142 7.04 38.80 0.69
C ALA A 142 6.37 37.41 0.59
N ALA A 143 7.18 36.35 0.39
CA ALA A 143 6.68 34.98 0.33
C ALA A 143 6.10 34.50 1.67
N GLU A 144 6.69 34.91 2.80
CA GLU A 144 6.18 34.59 4.14
C GLU A 144 4.82 35.25 4.36
N GLU A 145 4.68 36.52 3.98
CA GLU A 145 3.42 37.27 4.06
C GLU A 145 2.33 36.64 3.20
N ASP A 146 2.66 36.26 1.96
CA ASP A 146 1.71 35.60 1.03
C ASP A 146 1.19 34.28 1.59
N LEU A 147 2.08 33.49 2.22
CA LEU A 147 1.71 32.19 2.78
C LEU A 147 0.88 32.32 4.06
N ASN A 148 1.15 33.33 4.90
CA ASN A 148 0.28 33.63 6.04
C ASN A 148 -1.13 34.04 5.57
N ASP A 149 -1.23 34.86 4.52
CA ASP A 149 -2.52 35.20 3.91
C ASP A 149 -3.21 33.97 3.28
N ALA A 150 -2.45 33.01 2.74
CA ALA A 150 -3.00 31.77 2.23
C ALA A 150 -3.57 30.88 3.36
N VAL A 151 -2.89 30.79 4.51
CA VAL A 151 -3.39 30.09 5.72
C VAL A 151 -4.72 30.72 6.17
N GLU A 152 -4.77 32.06 6.23
CA GLU A 152 -5.99 32.81 6.56
C GLU A 152 -7.12 32.52 5.56
N TRP A 153 -6.81 32.51 4.27
CA TRP A 153 -7.78 32.22 3.21
C TRP A 153 -8.35 30.81 3.34
N VAL A 154 -7.52 29.80 3.57
CA VAL A 154 -7.96 28.40 3.72
C VAL A 154 -8.85 28.25 4.95
N TYR A 155 -8.47 28.84 6.08
CA TYR A 155 -9.29 28.84 7.29
C TYR A 155 -10.67 29.46 7.05
N ASN A 156 -10.73 30.62 6.39
CA ASN A 156 -11.97 31.33 6.11
C ASN A 156 -12.86 30.60 5.08
N ASN A 157 -12.26 29.82 4.18
CA ASN A 157 -12.98 29.03 3.18
C ASN A 157 -13.28 27.58 3.64
N GLY A 158 -13.16 27.28 4.93
CA GLY A 158 -13.32 25.92 5.45
C GLY A 158 -14.66 25.24 5.09
N ASP A 159 -15.77 25.99 5.12
CA ASP A 159 -17.09 25.42 4.77
C ASP A 159 -17.21 25.10 3.28
N ARG A 160 -16.63 25.94 2.42
CA ARG A 160 -16.64 25.77 0.96
C ARG A 160 -15.94 24.48 0.54
N PHE A 161 -14.88 24.11 1.24
CA PHE A 161 -14.06 22.94 0.90
C PHE A 161 -14.17 21.81 1.94
N LYS A 162 -15.12 21.89 2.87
CA LYS A 162 -15.35 20.96 4.01
C LYS A 162 -14.05 20.61 4.74
N ILE A 163 -13.47 21.61 5.40
CA ILE A 163 -12.21 21.51 6.14
C ILE A 163 -12.44 21.65 7.62
N ASN A 164 -11.73 20.83 8.39
CA ASN A 164 -11.62 20.98 9.83
C ASN A 164 -10.66 22.14 10.14
N ARG A 165 -11.22 23.27 10.58
CA ARG A 165 -10.47 24.50 10.93
C ARG A 165 -9.54 24.33 12.12
N ASN A 166 -9.72 23.28 12.91
CA ASN A 166 -8.85 22.92 14.03
C ASN A 166 -7.69 22.01 13.61
N SER A 167 -7.63 21.59 12.35
CA SER A 167 -6.65 20.63 11.84
C SER A 167 -6.06 21.13 10.51
N ILE A 168 -5.35 22.27 10.56
CA ILE A 168 -4.66 22.86 9.41
C ILE A 168 -3.16 22.61 9.54
N ALA A 169 -2.57 21.93 8.58
CA ALA A 169 -1.13 21.74 8.42
C ALA A 169 -0.55 22.59 7.30
N VAL A 170 0.75 22.81 7.39
CA VAL A 170 1.57 23.30 6.27
C VAL A 170 2.60 22.23 5.91
N SER A 171 2.80 22.02 4.63
CA SER A 171 3.77 21.10 4.04
C SER A 171 4.55 21.84 2.97
N GLY A 172 5.81 21.52 2.79
CA GLY A 172 6.55 22.03 1.64
C GLY A 172 7.80 21.26 1.32
N CYS A 173 8.33 21.44 0.11
CA CYS A 173 9.57 20.80 -0.32
C CYS A 173 10.68 21.79 -0.60
N SER A 174 11.93 21.47 -0.24
CA SER A 174 13.11 22.32 -0.46
C SER A 174 12.90 23.73 0.12
N ALA A 175 13.01 24.78 -0.70
CA ALA A 175 12.64 26.16 -0.33
C ALA A 175 11.23 26.28 0.28
N GLY A 176 10.26 25.51 -0.22
CA GLY A 176 8.92 25.43 0.35
C GLY A 176 8.89 24.73 1.70
N GLY A 177 9.77 23.75 1.94
CA GLY A 177 9.93 23.08 3.23
C GLY A 177 10.52 24.02 4.28
N GLN A 178 11.48 24.85 3.88
CA GLN A 178 12.00 25.94 4.71
C GLN A 178 10.89 26.95 5.05
N LEU A 179 10.08 27.38 4.07
CA LEU A 179 8.96 28.30 4.31
C LEU A 179 7.88 27.68 5.20
N ALA A 180 7.55 26.40 5.00
CA ALA A 180 6.61 25.65 5.86
C ALA A 180 7.10 25.61 7.31
N ALA A 181 8.38 25.31 7.52
CA ALA A 181 9.01 25.38 8.84
C ALA A 181 8.95 26.79 9.42
N LEU A 182 9.24 27.83 8.63
CA LEU A 182 9.24 29.22 9.09
C LEU A 182 7.85 29.66 9.60
N ILE A 183 6.82 29.55 8.77
CA ILE A 183 5.47 30.02 9.14
C ILE A 183 4.84 29.16 10.23
N GLY A 184 5.08 27.84 10.22
CA GLY A 184 4.57 26.93 11.23
C GLY A 184 5.28 27.02 12.57
N THR A 185 6.54 27.49 12.59
CA THR A 185 7.28 27.73 13.84
C THR A 185 6.89 29.06 14.44
N LYS A 186 6.84 30.14 13.63
CA LYS A 186 6.35 31.46 14.07
C LYS A 186 4.90 31.38 14.55
N ASN A 187 4.05 30.70 13.77
CA ASN A 187 2.64 30.41 14.02
C ASN A 187 1.86 31.56 14.69
N SER A 188 2.00 32.78 14.15
CA SER A 188 1.56 34.02 14.80
C SER A 188 0.05 34.07 15.11
N ASN A 189 -0.76 33.33 14.34
CA ASN A 189 -2.21 33.22 14.53
C ASN A 189 -2.65 31.91 15.20
N ASN A 190 -1.69 31.04 15.59
CA ASN A 190 -1.91 29.71 16.15
C ASN A 190 -2.87 28.84 15.33
N ARG A 191 -2.91 29.01 14.00
CA ARG A 191 -3.79 28.22 13.11
C ARG A 191 -3.12 26.97 12.57
N ILE A 192 -1.79 27.00 12.43
CA ILE A 192 -1.04 25.85 11.94
C ILE A 192 -0.86 24.88 13.09
N LYS A 193 -1.29 23.65 12.91
CA LYS A 193 -1.26 22.59 13.92
C LYS A 193 -0.24 21.50 13.65
N ALA A 194 0.29 21.42 12.43
CA ALA A 194 1.35 20.49 12.08
C ALA A 194 2.19 21.02 10.90
N ILE A 195 3.47 20.64 10.87
CA ILE A 195 4.43 21.03 9.83
C ILE A 195 5.02 19.78 9.17
N ILE A 196 5.05 19.75 7.84
CA ILE A 196 5.80 18.75 7.08
C ILE A 196 6.89 19.46 6.28
N ASN A 197 8.14 19.21 6.66
CA ASN A 197 9.30 19.77 5.98
C ASN A 197 9.97 18.66 5.15
N ILE A 198 9.81 18.73 3.82
CA ILE A 198 10.40 17.79 2.88
C ILE A 198 11.71 18.39 2.35
N ASP A 199 12.84 17.99 2.93
CA ASP A 199 14.18 18.40 2.48
C ASP A 199 14.44 19.92 2.43
N GLY A 200 13.82 20.68 3.32
CA GLY A 200 14.06 22.11 3.50
C GLY A 200 14.92 22.41 4.74
N ILE A 201 15.83 23.36 4.61
CA ILE A 201 16.68 23.83 5.71
C ILE A 201 15.84 24.54 6.79
N SER A 202 16.28 24.50 8.04
CA SER A 202 15.63 25.20 9.16
C SER A 202 16.29 26.53 9.51
N THR A 203 17.48 26.80 8.98
CA THR A 203 18.24 28.02 9.28
C THR A 203 19.10 28.44 8.09
N PHE A 204 19.34 29.75 7.97
CA PHE A 204 20.30 30.34 7.04
C PHE A 204 21.59 30.80 7.75
N ILE A 205 21.59 30.85 9.08
CA ILE A 205 22.69 31.43 9.86
C ILE A 205 23.74 30.39 10.27
N ASP A 206 23.83 29.27 9.55
CA ASP A 206 24.95 28.33 9.69
C ASP A 206 26.20 28.86 8.97
N ASN A 207 27.38 28.48 9.46
CA ASN A 207 28.65 28.99 8.94
C ASN A 207 28.85 28.67 7.46
N GLU A 208 28.46 27.47 7.00
CA GLU A 208 28.65 27.07 5.61
C GLU A 208 27.83 27.95 4.65
N THR A 209 26.56 28.24 4.99
CA THR A 209 25.68 29.10 4.21
C THR A 209 26.20 30.54 4.18
N ILE A 210 26.59 31.09 5.34
CA ILE A 210 27.13 32.46 5.45
C ILE A 210 28.43 32.60 4.64
N GLU A 211 29.39 31.70 4.83
CA GLU A 211 30.69 31.76 4.17
C GLU A 211 30.56 31.58 2.65
N ARG A 212 29.66 30.70 2.19
CA ARG A 212 29.39 30.51 0.77
C ARG A 212 28.87 31.80 0.11
N ALA A 213 27.95 32.51 0.76
CA ALA A 213 27.42 33.76 0.25
C ALA A 213 28.49 34.88 0.27
N GLN A 214 29.25 34.99 1.38
CA GLN A 214 30.31 36.00 1.50
C GLN A 214 31.41 35.77 0.46
N LYS A 215 31.85 34.53 0.26
CA LYS A 215 32.83 34.18 -0.76
C LYS A 215 32.35 34.55 -2.17
N ALA A 216 31.08 34.31 -2.50
CA ALA A 216 30.54 34.70 -3.79
C ALA A 216 30.58 36.23 -3.99
N ARG A 217 30.27 36.99 -2.93
CA ARG A 217 30.37 38.45 -2.91
C ARG A 217 31.81 38.94 -3.12
N ASP A 218 32.76 38.39 -2.37
CA ASP A 218 34.17 38.82 -2.40
C ASP A 218 34.85 38.50 -3.73
N THR A 219 34.45 37.41 -4.37
CA THR A 219 35.03 36.95 -5.64
C THR A 219 34.30 37.49 -6.88
N GLY A 220 33.18 38.22 -6.71
CA GLY A 220 32.33 38.64 -7.81
C GLY A 220 31.62 37.48 -8.53
N ALA A 221 31.55 36.30 -7.92
CA ALA A 221 30.84 35.16 -8.46
C ALA A 221 29.32 35.38 -8.39
N LYS A 222 28.56 34.54 -9.12
CA LYS A 222 27.09 34.59 -9.06
C LYS A 222 26.62 34.37 -7.62
N MET A 223 25.89 35.34 -7.07
CA MET A 223 25.33 35.24 -5.73
C MET A 223 24.43 34.00 -5.61
N PRO A 224 24.52 33.25 -4.50
CA PRO A 224 23.54 32.23 -4.18
C PRO A 224 22.10 32.75 -4.16
N VAL A 225 21.14 31.89 -4.52
CA VAL A 225 19.73 32.32 -4.66
C VAL A 225 19.10 32.68 -3.32
N ASP A 226 19.43 31.95 -2.26
CA ASP A 226 19.09 32.29 -0.87
C ASP A 226 19.61 33.67 -0.49
N ALA A 227 20.88 33.99 -0.75
CA ALA A 227 21.42 35.32 -0.48
C ALA A 227 20.76 36.43 -1.34
N GLN A 228 20.40 36.14 -2.59
CA GLN A 228 19.63 37.09 -3.41
C GLN A 228 18.24 37.34 -2.81
N TRP A 229 17.54 36.26 -2.41
CA TRP A 229 16.20 36.33 -1.82
C TRP A 229 16.20 37.09 -0.50
N LEU A 230 17.25 36.91 0.31
CA LEU A 230 17.46 37.60 1.58
C LEU A 230 17.99 39.03 1.41
N ASN A 231 18.12 39.52 0.18
CA ASN A 231 18.59 40.86 -0.15
C ASN A 231 20.03 41.15 0.33
N GLY A 232 20.96 40.21 0.12
CA GLY A 232 22.39 40.39 0.37
C GLY A 232 23.05 39.26 1.16
N THR A 233 24.35 39.40 1.41
CA THR A 233 25.08 38.52 2.34
C THR A 233 24.63 38.76 3.78
N TYR A 234 25.00 37.85 4.69
CA TYR A 234 24.75 38.03 6.12
C TYR A 234 25.39 39.33 6.67
N SER A 235 26.56 39.72 6.16
CA SER A 235 27.24 40.97 6.54
C SER A 235 26.49 42.23 6.09
N GLU A 236 25.71 42.14 5.02
CA GLU A 236 24.94 43.25 4.45
C GLU A 236 23.55 43.36 5.05
N ASN A 237 22.89 42.22 5.28
CA ASN A 237 21.53 42.18 5.79
C ASN A 237 21.32 41.03 6.80
N PRO A 238 21.95 41.10 7.99
CA PRO A 238 21.85 40.03 8.99
C PRO A 238 20.41 39.83 9.48
N LYS A 239 19.62 40.91 9.46
CA LYS A 239 18.22 40.89 9.87
C LYS A 239 17.41 39.87 9.06
N HIS A 240 17.46 39.95 7.73
CA HIS A 240 16.68 39.02 6.90
C HIS A 240 17.11 37.56 7.09
N TRP A 241 18.42 37.31 7.23
CA TRP A 241 18.95 35.96 7.46
C TRP A 241 18.44 35.35 8.78
N ILE A 242 18.39 36.15 9.85
CA ILE A 242 17.83 35.74 11.15
C ILE A 242 16.32 35.56 11.06
N GLU A 243 15.61 36.53 10.47
CA GLU A 243 14.14 36.55 10.40
C GLU A 243 13.57 35.44 9.51
N ALA A 244 14.31 34.99 8.50
CA ALA A 244 13.93 33.87 7.63
C ALA A 244 14.33 32.49 8.21
N SER A 245 15.12 32.44 9.28
CA SER A 245 15.55 31.18 9.90
C SER A 245 14.49 30.70 10.89
N ALA A 246 13.77 29.61 10.57
CA ALA A 246 12.72 29.04 11.43
C ALA A 246 13.24 28.74 12.85
N LEU A 247 14.47 28.27 12.96
CA LEU A 247 15.15 27.99 14.23
C LEU A 247 15.18 29.20 15.19
N SER A 248 15.16 30.43 14.68
CA SER A 248 15.17 31.66 15.49
C SER A 248 13.82 31.97 16.16
N TRP A 249 12.75 31.25 15.80
CA TRP A 249 11.37 31.60 16.15
C TRP A 249 10.65 30.54 16.97
N ILE A 250 11.33 29.47 17.38
CA ILE A 250 10.70 28.38 18.14
C ILE A 250 10.17 28.93 19.46
N ASN A 251 8.88 28.70 19.71
CA ASN A 251 8.14 29.18 20.88
C ASN A 251 6.98 28.22 21.21
N ASP A 252 6.25 28.48 22.29
CA ASP A 252 5.16 27.60 22.76
C ASP A 252 3.99 27.45 21.77
N ASN A 253 3.84 28.36 20.80
CA ASN A 253 2.86 28.24 19.73
C ASN A 253 3.39 27.51 18.49
N SER A 254 4.66 27.12 18.44
CA SER A 254 5.20 26.39 17.29
C SER A 254 4.46 25.07 17.09
N ALA A 255 4.14 24.72 15.84
CA ALA A 255 3.49 23.46 15.55
C ALA A 255 4.49 22.28 15.61
N PRO A 256 4.03 21.08 16.02
CA PRO A 256 4.78 19.85 15.80
C PRO A 256 5.27 19.71 14.36
N ILE A 257 6.45 19.10 14.17
CA ILE A 257 7.10 19.00 12.85
C ILE A 257 7.58 17.59 12.50
N CYS A 258 7.34 17.17 11.25
CA CYS A 258 7.93 15.99 10.64
C CYS A 258 8.92 16.42 9.55
N PHE A 259 10.15 15.96 9.67
CA PHE A 259 11.18 16.13 8.65
C PHE A 259 11.26 14.88 7.77
N ILE A 260 11.12 15.02 6.45
CA ILE A 260 11.32 13.94 5.49
C ILE A 260 12.46 14.35 4.58
N ASN A 261 13.61 13.70 4.71
CA ASN A 261 14.86 14.16 4.14
C ASN A 261 15.48 13.20 3.12
N SER A 262 16.25 13.78 2.22
CA SER A 262 17.25 13.04 1.46
C SER A 262 18.47 12.72 2.32
N SER A 263 19.34 11.85 1.84
CA SER A 263 20.65 11.57 2.48
C SER A 263 21.70 12.67 2.22
N ILE A 264 21.30 13.88 1.78
CA ILE A 264 22.22 14.97 1.43
C ILE A 264 22.27 15.99 2.57
N ASP A 265 23.38 15.98 3.32
CA ASP A 265 23.58 16.75 4.57
C ASP A 265 23.24 18.24 4.48
N ARG A 266 23.54 18.90 3.35
CA ARG A 266 23.29 20.35 3.18
C ARG A 266 21.82 20.75 3.37
N PHE A 267 20.89 19.83 3.14
CA PHE A 267 19.45 20.08 3.31
C PHE A 267 18.97 19.80 4.73
N HIS A 268 19.86 19.34 5.62
CA HIS A 268 19.60 19.15 7.04
C HIS A 268 20.06 20.36 7.87
N ASN A 269 20.57 21.43 7.25
CA ASN A 269 21.07 22.61 7.96
C ASN A 269 20.04 23.15 8.96
N GLY A 270 20.41 23.13 10.24
CA GLY A 270 19.59 23.54 11.37
C GLY A 270 18.50 22.56 11.81
N ARG A 271 18.27 21.44 11.10
CA ARG A 271 17.23 20.44 11.44
C ARG A 271 17.42 19.87 12.83
N ASP A 272 18.61 19.34 13.12
CA ASP A 272 18.84 18.63 14.38
C ASP A 272 18.80 19.60 15.58
N ALA A 273 19.26 20.84 15.38
CA ALA A 273 19.09 21.93 16.34
C ALA A 273 17.61 22.28 16.55
N HIS A 274 16.82 22.36 15.47
CA HIS A 274 15.38 22.61 15.53
C HIS A 274 14.66 21.52 16.34
N ILE A 275 14.95 20.25 16.05
CA ILE A 275 14.43 19.10 16.81
C ILE A 275 14.83 19.20 18.29
N GLY A 276 16.09 19.54 18.57
CA GLY A 276 16.60 19.71 19.93
C GLY A 276 15.82 20.76 20.71
N VAL A 277 15.65 21.96 20.14
CA VAL A 277 14.93 23.06 20.80
C VAL A 277 13.45 22.72 21.01
N LEU A 278 12.77 22.10 20.02
CA LEU A 278 11.38 21.67 20.19
C LEU A 278 11.22 20.63 21.29
N LYS A 279 12.16 19.68 21.38
CA LYS A 279 12.19 18.68 22.44
C LYS A 279 12.33 19.32 23.82
N ASP A 280 13.18 20.34 23.96
CA ASP A 280 13.42 21.04 25.22
C ASP A 280 12.16 21.78 25.73
N ILE A 281 11.28 22.23 24.84
CA ILE A 281 10.00 22.86 25.18
C ILE A 281 8.79 21.92 25.09
N GLY A 282 9.01 20.62 24.85
CA GLY A 282 7.96 19.59 24.87
C GLY A 282 7.07 19.55 23.63
N ILE A 283 7.48 20.13 22.50
CA ILE A 283 6.75 20.07 21.23
C ILE A 283 7.24 18.86 20.42
N TYR A 284 6.29 18.03 19.97
CA TYR A 284 6.61 16.80 19.26
C TYR A 284 7.30 17.06 17.92
N SER A 285 8.34 16.28 17.62
CA SER A 285 8.96 16.27 16.30
C SER A 285 9.45 14.86 15.94
N GLU A 286 9.53 14.58 14.63
CA GLU A 286 10.10 13.34 14.10
C GLU A 286 10.87 13.59 12.79
N ALA A 287 11.74 12.66 12.43
CA ALA A 287 12.55 12.75 11.22
C ALA A 287 12.69 11.39 10.53
N HIS A 288 12.60 11.39 9.20
CA HIS A 288 12.77 10.24 8.33
C HIS A 288 13.76 10.59 7.22
N THR A 289 14.79 9.77 7.04
CA THR A 289 15.80 9.98 6.00
C THR A 289 15.76 8.82 5.02
N PHE A 290 15.70 9.11 3.72
CA PHE A 290 15.91 8.12 2.68
C PHE A 290 17.39 8.06 2.32
N GLU A 291 18.00 6.88 2.52
CA GLU A 291 19.34 6.58 2.04
C GLU A 291 19.41 6.65 0.51
N ASP A 292 20.58 7.02 -0.02
CA ASP A 292 20.89 7.04 -1.46
C ASP A 292 19.78 7.65 -2.34
N THR A 293 19.37 8.88 -2.03
CA THR A 293 18.26 9.54 -2.73
C THR A 293 18.65 10.91 -3.29
N PRO A 294 18.06 11.38 -4.40
CA PRO A 294 18.28 12.75 -4.86
C PRO A 294 17.55 13.75 -3.96
N HIS A 295 17.93 15.03 -4.02
CA HIS A 295 17.17 16.09 -3.37
C HIS A 295 15.69 16.06 -3.77
N THR A 296 15.37 15.82 -5.05
CA THR A 296 14.02 15.86 -5.60
C THR A 296 13.23 14.54 -5.45
N PHE A 297 13.59 13.70 -4.48
CA PHE A 297 13.05 12.34 -4.33
C PHE A 297 11.52 12.26 -4.31
N TRP A 298 10.86 13.25 -3.71
CA TRP A 298 9.39 13.31 -3.62
C TRP A 298 8.70 13.42 -4.98
N LEU A 299 9.41 13.70 -6.08
CA LEU A 299 8.82 13.76 -7.42
C LEU A 299 8.76 12.39 -8.11
N PHE A 300 9.40 11.35 -7.55
CA PHE A 300 9.65 10.10 -8.26
C PHE A 300 9.34 8.86 -7.42
N HIS A 301 8.92 7.78 -8.09
CA HIS A 301 8.95 6.45 -7.50
C HIS A 301 10.39 5.96 -7.33
N PRO A 302 10.71 5.21 -6.24
CA PRO A 302 9.76 4.71 -5.23
C PRO A 302 9.48 5.69 -4.07
N TRP A 303 10.31 6.73 -3.87
CA TRP A 303 10.28 7.55 -2.65
C TRP A 303 9.01 8.39 -2.48
N HIS A 304 8.32 8.74 -3.57
CA HIS A 304 7.08 9.52 -3.51
C HIS A 304 6.04 8.93 -2.56
N ILE A 305 5.75 7.63 -2.67
CA ILE A 305 4.70 6.98 -1.88
C ILE A 305 5.09 6.95 -0.39
N SER A 306 6.34 6.61 -0.10
CA SER A 306 6.86 6.66 1.27
C SER A 306 6.79 8.07 1.86
N THR A 307 7.04 9.10 1.05
CA THR A 307 6.91 10.52 1.45
C THR A 307 5.46 10.86 1.82
N VAL A 308 4.49 10.45 1.00
CA VAL A 308 3.05 10.61 1.29
C VAL A 308 2.69 9.89 2.59
N ASN A 309 3.19 8.68 2.81
CA ASN A 309 2.86 7.87 3.98
C ASN A 309 3.44 8.45 5.28
N TYR A 310 4.70 8.88 5.29
CA TYR A 310 5.27 9.58 6.45
C TYR A 310 4.50 10.84 6.77
N ALA A 311 4.18 11.64 5.75
CA ALA A 311 3.36 12.83 5.88
C ALA A 311 1.98 12.53 6.49
N ALA A 312 1.24 11.60 5.92
CA ALA A 312 -0.10 11.25 6.39
C ALA A 312 -0.12 10.68 7.82
N ASN A 313 0.84 9.81 8.15
CA ASN A 313 0.92 9.19 9.47
C ASN A 313 1.23 10.22 10.57
N PHE A 314 2.16 11.13 10.28
CA PHE A 314 2.44 12.26 11.16
C PHE A 314 1.19 13.11 11.40
N LEU A 315 0.49 13.51 10.33
CA LEU A 315 -0.69 14.36 10.46
C LEU A 315 -1.81 13.69 11.28
N ARG A 316 -2.07 12.40 11.05
CA ARG A 316 -3.04 11.64 11.85
C ARG A 316 -2.67 11.61 13.32
N LYS A 317 -1.38 11.43 13.63
CA LYS A 317 -0.88 11.46 15.00
C LYS A 317 -1.09 12.81 15.67
N ILE A 318 -0.93 13.92 14.95
CA ILE A 318 -1.04 15.26 15.52
C ILE A 318 -2.48 15.74 15.67
N PHE A 319 -3.35 15.42 14.73
CA PHE A 319 -4.73 15.92 14.76
C PHE A 319 -5.65 15.19 15.75
N ASP A 320 -5.10 14.21 16.49
CA ASP A 320 -5.81 13.41 17.50
C ASP A 320 -7.16 12.93 16.96
N GLU A 321 -7.22 12.66 15.65
CA GLU A 321 -8.37 12.01 15.07
C GLU A 321 -8.32 10.59 15.63
N PRO A 322 -9.36 10.15 16.34
CA PRO A 322 -9.45 8.74 16.67
C PRO A 322 -9.26 7.99 15.36
N ALA A 323 -8.49 6.90 15.43
CA ALA A 323 -8.27 5.99 14.30
C ALA A 323 -9.59 5.49 13.66
N ASP A 324 -10.73 5.85 14.25
CA ASP A 324 -12.11 5.66 13.82
C ASP A 324 -12.51 6.43 12.53
N PHE A 325 -11.67 7.31 11.96
CA PHE A 325 -11.93 7.91 10.63
C PHE A 325 -11.28 7.19 9.45
N VAL A 326 -10.57 6.09 9.71
CA VAL A 326 -10.41 5.06 8.69
C VAL A 326 -11.42 3.98 9.03
N ASN A 327 -12.43 3.82 8.18
CA ASN A 327 -13.07 2.53 8.03
C ASN A 327 -11.99 1.60 7.43
N LYS A 328 -10.98 1.23 8.25
CA LYS A 328 -9.94 0.29 7.87
C LYS A 328 -10.68 -1.02 7.95
N GLU A 329 -11.27 -1.42 6.83
CA GLU A 329 -11.89 -2.72 6.62
C GLU A 329 -10.96 -3.86 7.11
N TYR A 330 -9.65 -3.58 7.18
CA TYR A 330 -8.59 -4.48 7.60
C TYR A 330 -7.61 -3.81 8.59
N ASP A 331 -7.08 -4.55 9.57
CA ASP A 331 -6.07 -4.04 10.51
C ASP A 331 -4.76 -3.66 9.78
N PHE A 332 -4.32 -4.53 8.86
CA PHE A 332 -3.15 -4.30 8.01
C PHE A 332 -3.43 -4.58 6.53
N VAL A 333 -2.79 -3.79 5.66
CA VAL A 333 -2.77 -3.99 4.21
C VAL A 333 -1.34 -4.32 3.76
N VAL A 334 -1.18 -5.39 3.00
CA VAL A 334 0.08 -5.76 2.35
C VAL A 334 0.00 -5.43 0.87
N ALA A 335 0.98 -4.70 0.34
CA ALA A 335 1.09 -4.44 -1.09
C ALA A 335 2.55 -4.36 -1.53
N LYS A 336 2.95 -5.18 -2.50
CA LYS A 336 4.33 -5.23 -3.01
C LYS A 336 4.85 -3.92 -3.60
N ASP A 337 3.96 -3.08 -4.11
CA ASP A 337 4.28 -1.78 -4.69
C ASP A 337 4.51 -0.67 -3.65
N GLY A 338 4.39 -1.00 -2.36
CA GLY A 338 4.55 -0.06 -1.25
C GLY A 338 3.31 0.77 -0.93
N SER A 339 2.16 0.48 -1.57
CA SER A 339 0.90 1.17 -1.32
C SER A 339 0.15 0.68 -0.07
N GLY A 340 0.64 -0.37 0.61
CA GLY A 340 0.10 -0.94 1.84
C GLY A 340 0.92 -0.56 3.07
N ASP A 341 0.47 -1.01 4.24
CA ASP A 341 1.22 -0.91 5.50
C ASP A 341 2.53 -1.73 5.46
N PHE A 342 2.54 -2.86 4.73
CA PHE A 342 3.70 -3.73 4.55
C PHE A 342 3.90 -4.13 3.09
N THR A 343 5.12 -4.50 2.71
CA THR A 343 5.44 -5.09 1.39
C THR A 343 5.63 -6.62 1.45
N SER A 344 5.75 -7.18 2.65
CA SER A 344 5.85 -8.61 2.96
C SER A 344 4.64 -9.06 3.79
N VAL A 345 4.14 -10.25 3.52
CA VAL A 345 3.07 -10.88 4.31
C VAL A 345 3.59 -11.33 5.67
N GLN A 346 4.83 -11.84 5.72
CA GLN A 346 5.44 -12.25 6.98
C GLN A 346 5.63 -11.06 7.94
N ASP A 347 6.04 -9.91 7.43
CA ASP A 347 6.22 -8.71 8.27
C ASP A 347 4.89 -8.22 8.85
N ALA A 348 3.81 -8.25 8.07
CA ALA A 348 2.47 -7.93 8.56
C ALA A 348 2.00 -8.89 9.67
N ILE A 349 2.26 -10.20 9.51
CA ILE A 349 1.98 -11.20 10.55
C ILE A 349 2.81 -10.93 11.81
N ASN A 350 4.09 -10.59 11.65
CA ASN A 350 4.99 -10.29 12.77
C ASN A 350 4.54 -9.06 13.57
N ALA A 351 3.93 -8.08 12.90
CA ALA A 351 3.44 -6.85 13.52
C ALA A 351 2.19 -7.03 14.40
N ILE A 352 1.43 -8.13 14.21
CA ILE A 352 0.31 -8.46 15.10
C ILE A 352 0.86 -8.83 16.48
N PRO A 353 0.37 -8.25 17.59
CA PRO A 353 0.77 -8.67 18.93
C PRO A 353 0.46 -10.15 19.20
N ASP A 354 1.39 -10.87 19.83
CA ASP A 354 1.14 -12.25 20.27
C ASP A 354 0.04 -12.30 21.33
N PHE A 355 -0.77 -13.38 21.30
CA PHE A 355 -1.86 -13.66 22.24
C PHE A 355 -2.92 -12.56 22.32
N ARG A 356 -3.10 -11.80 21.23
CA ARG A 356 -4.16 -10.81 21.12
C ARG A 356 -5.52 -11.50 21.29
N LYS A 357 -6.38 -10.92 22.13
CA LYS A 357 -7.72 -11.46 22.43
C LYS A 357 -8.74 -11.15 21.34
N GLN A 358 -8.47 -10.13 20.53
CA GLN A 358 -9.35 -9.66 19.47
C GLN A 358 -8.89 -10.25 18.12
N PRO A 359 -9.82 -10.62 17.21
CA PRO A 359 -9.49 -11.07 15.87
C PRO A 359 -8.67 -10.04 15.09
N SER A 360 -7.79 -10.51 14.22
CA SER A 360 -6.96 -9.63 13.37
C SER A 360 -7.19 -9.92 11.90
N THR A 361 -7.19 -8.90 11.05
CA THR A 361 -7.40 -9.01 9.61
C THR A 361 -6.23 -8.42 8.82
N ILE A 362 -5.72 -9.18 7.85
CA ILE A 362 -4.71 -8.71 6.90
C ILE A 362 -5.27 -8.82 5.49
N PHE A 363 -5.38 -7.68 4.79
CA PHE A 363 -5.69 -7.65 3.37
C PHE A 363 -4.42 -7.63 2.54
N ILE A 364 -4.36 -8.46 1.50
CA ILE A 364 -3.17 -8.66 0.68
C ILE A 364 -3.52 -8.30 -0.76
N ARG A 365 -2.96 -7.19 -1.25
CA ARG A 365 -3.13 -6.76 -2.64
C ARG A 365 -2.53 -7.74 -3.62
N ASN A 366 -2.99 -7.65 -4.86
CA ASN A 366 -2.48 -8.41 -5.98
C ASN A 366 -0.95 -8.38 -6.05
N GLY A 367 -0.34 -9.56 -6.19
CA GLY A 367 1.09 -9.72 -6.20
C GLY A 367 1.51 -11.18 -6.05
N TYR A 368 2.70 -11.49 -6.56
CA TYR A 368 3.37 -12.78 -6.37
C TYR A 368 4.35 -12.69 -5.20
N TYR A 369 3.94 -13.10 -4.00
CA TYR A 369 4.70 -13.02 -2.75
C TYR A 369 5.54 -14.28 -2.58
N ARG A 370 6.78 -14.22 -3.09
CA ARG A 370 7.77 -15.29 -2.98
C ARG A 370 8.53 -15.22 -1.65
N GLU A 371 7.92 -15.74 -0.59
CA GLU A 371 8.48 -15.77 0.75
C GLU A 371 7.94 -16.97 1.52
N LYS A 372 8.70 -17.44 2.53
CA LYS A 372 8.24 -18.50 3.42
C LYS A 372 7.37 -17.86 4.50
N VAL A 373 6.09 -18.22 4.55
CA VAL A 373 5.13 -17.64 5.51
C VAL A 373 4.90 -18.60 6.66
N ILE A 374 5.12 -18.13 7.89
CA ILE A 374 4.89 -18.87 9.13
C ILE A 374 3.97 -18.04 9.99
N ILE A 375 2.77 -18.57 10.22
CA ILE A 375 1.80 -18.00 11.14
C ILE A 375 1.89 -18.80 12.44
N PRO A 376 2.52 -18.27 13.50
CA PRO A 376 2.68 -19.01 14.74
C PRO A 376 1.35 -19.14 15.48
N GLU A 377 1.28 -20.14 16.36
CA GLU A 377 0.09 -20.44 17.17
C GLU A 377 -0.37 -19.25 18.03
N THR A 378 0.56 -18.36 18.37
CA THR A 378 0.33 -17.13 19.14
C THR A 378 -0.56 -16.10 18.44
N LYS A 379 -0.78 -16.21 17.12
CA LYS A 379 -1.61 -15.29 16.32
C LYS A 379 -3.05 -15.80 16.18
N HIS A 380 -3.69 -16.14 17.30
CA HIS A 380 -5.06 -16.65 17.33
C HIS A 380 -6.05 -15.78 16.55
N SER A 381 -7.04 -16.40 15.90
CA SER A 381 -8.13 -15.69 15.20
C SER A 381 -7.65 -14.68 14.14
N LEU A 382 -6.71 -15.10 13.30
CA LEU A 382 -6.20 -14.33 12.16
C LEU A 382 -6.97 -14.66 10.88
N THR A 383 -7.40 -13.62 10.16
CA THR A 383 -7.97 -13.71 8.82
C THR A 383 -7.03 -13.11 7.78
N LEU A 384 -6.69 -13.87 6.73
CA LEU A 384 -5.98 -13.37 5.55
C LEU A 384 -6.94 -13.22 4.36
N ILE A 385 -6.99 -12.05 3.75
CA ILE A 385 -7.92 -11.75 2.64
C ILE A 385 -7.10 -11.28 1.44
N GLY A 386 -7.08 -12.07 0.37
CA GLY A 386 -6.47 -11.64 -0.89
C GLY A 386 -7.41 -10.76 -1.70
N GLU A 387 -6.85 -9.80 -2.45
CA GLU A 387 -7.62 -8.96 -3.38
C GLU A 387 -8.24 -9.77 -4.52
N ASN A 388 -7.56 -10.85 -4.94
CA ASN A 388 -8.03 -11.73 -6.00
C ASN A 388 -7.31 -13.08 -5.95
N LYS A 389 -8.07 -14.19 -5.94
CA LYS A 389 -7.49 -15.53 -5.83
C LYS A 389 -6.50 -15.89 -6.94
N TYR A 390 -6.62 -15.32 -8.13
CA TYR A 390 -5.71 -15.62 -9.26
C TYR A 390 -4.45 -14.76 -9.29
N LYS A 391 -4.44 -13.63 -8.56
CA LYS A 391 -3.37 -12.62 -8.63
C LYS A 391 -2.68 -12.38 -7.29
N THR A 392 -3.28 -12.77 -6.18
CA THR A 392 -2.68 -12.74 -4.85
C THR A 392 -2.15 -14.14 -4.53
N ILE A 393 -0.83 -14.33 -4.68
CA ILE A 393 -0.20 -15.65 -4.64
C ILE A 393 0.90 -15.65 -3.59
N LEU A 394 0.77 -16.48 -2.56
CA LEU A 394 1.82 -16.77 -1.59
C LEU A 394 2.57 -18.02 -2.04
N SER A 395 3.87 -17.93 -2.22
CA SER A 395 4.64 -19.01 -2.84
C SER A 395 6.06 -19.16 -2.29
N PHE A 396 6.51 -20.40 -2.27
CA PHE A 396 7.90 -20.77 -2.06
C PHE A 396 8.20 -22.04 -2.89
N ASN A 397 9.42 -22.58 -2.81
CA ASN A 397 9.82 -23.70 -3.67
C ASN A 397 10.76 -24.69 -2.95
N ASN A 398 10.44 -25.02 -1.70
CA ASN A 398 11.13 -26.07 -0.97
C ASN A 398 10.52 -27.46 -1.30
N PHE A 399 11.33 -28.50 -1.16
CA PHE A 399 10.95 -29.90 -1.39
C PHE A 399 11.66 -30.80 -0.38
N ALA A 400 11.11 -31.97 -0.06
CA ALA A 400 11.53 -32.76 1.09
C ALA A 400 13.02 -33.14 1.10
N SER A 401 13.55 -33.61 -0.03
CA SER A 401 14.97 -33.99 -0.17
C SER A 401 15.93 -32.81 -0.33
N LYS A 402 15.44 -31.57 -0.24
CA LYS A 402 16.31 -30.39 -0.26
C LYS A 402 17.17 -30.37 0.99
N VAL A 403 18.49 -30.40 0.79
CA VAL A 403 19.46 -30.33 1.87
C VAL A 403 19.54 -28.91 2.43
N SER A 404 19.39 -28.78 3.75
CA SER A 404 19.54 -27.53 4.49
C SER A 404 21.01 -27.09 4.55
N ARG A 405 21.27 -25.85 5.01
CA ARG A 405 22.65 -25.37 5.22
C ARG A 405 23.42 -26.17 6.28
N LEU A 406 22.72 -26.96 7.10
CA LEU A 406 23.31 -27.80 8.14
C LEU A 406 23.59 -29.24 7.67
N GLY A 407 23.22 -29.59 6.43
CA GLY A 407 23.49 -30.90 5.83
C GLY A 407 22.32 -31.89 5.87
N ASP A 408 21.24 -31.59 6.60
CA ASP A 408 20.07 -32.46 6.71
C ASP A 408 19.01 -32.14 5.64
N GLU A 409 18.31 -33.16 5.13
CA GLU A 409 17.09 -32.99 4.34
C GLU A 409 15.99 -32.31 5.17
N ILE A 410 15.28 -31.33 4.59
CA ILE A 410 14.23 -30.59 5.30
C ILE A 410 12.96 -31.40 5.54
N GLY A 411 12.76 -32.49 4.80
CA GLY A 411 11.59 -33.39 4.90
C GLY A 411 10.28 -32.76 4.42
N THR A 412 9.21 -33.57 4.33
CA THR A 412 7.90 -33.15 3.83
C THR A 412 7.36 -31.95 4.60
N SER A 413 7.38 -31.98 5.94
CA SER A 413 6.89 -30.87 6.75
C SER A 413 7.73 -29.60 6.55
N GLY A 414 9.06 -29.72 6.45
CA GLY A 414 9.96 -28.58 6.22
C GLY A 414 9.84 -27.98 4.82
N SER A 415 9.25 -28.74 3.88
CA SER A 415 9.05 -28.31 2.49
C SER A 415 7.96 -27.26 2.30
N ALA A 416 7.07 -27.09 3.29
CA ALA A 416 5.91 -26.21 3.15
C ALA A 416 6.30 -24.76 2.83
N SER A 417 5.58 -24.15 1.87
CA SER A 417 5.67 -22.72 1.56
C SER A 417 5.00 -21.88 2.66
N ILE A 418 3.83 -22.32 3.13
CA ILE A 418 3.04 -21.65 4.17
C ILE A 418 2.76 -22.59 5.35
N TYR A 419 2.92 -22.10 6.58
CA TYR A 419 2.56 -22.80 7.83
C TYR A 419 1.44 -22.03 8.53
N VAL A 420 0.31 -22.71 8.74
CA VAL A 420 -0.83 -22.16 9.48
C VAL A 420 -0.97 -22.92 10.81
N CYS A 421 -0.50 -22.31 11.89
CA CYS A 421 -0.58 -22.88 13.24
C CYS A 421 -1.67 -22.33 14.17
N PRO A 422 -2.18 -21.08 14.06
CA PRO A 422 -3.11 -20.55 15.06
C PRO A 422 -4.50 -21.14 14.88
N ASP A 423 -5.20 -21.39 15.97
CA ASP A 423 -6.62 -21.79 15.94
C ASP A 423 -7.52 -20.64 15.47
N ASN A 424 -8.68 -20.98 14.92
CA ASN A 424 -9.67 -20.06 14.36
C ASN A 424 -9.15 -19.24 13.17
N PHE A 425 -8.27 -19.83 12.35
CA PHE A 425 -7.71 -19.17 11.17
C PHE A 425 -8.70 -19.13 10.00
N ILE A 426 -8.76 -18.01 9.28
CA ILE A 426 -9.56 -17.88 8.06
C ILE A 426 -8.68 -17.37 6.91
N ALA A 427 -8.86 -17.91 5.71
CA ALA A 427 -8.28 -17.34 4.50
C ALA A 427 -9.32 -17.23 3.38
N GLU A 428 -9.28 -16.10 2.66
CA GLU A 428 -10.21 -15.82 1.57
C GLU A 428 -9.48 -15.27 0.33
N ASN A 429 -9.97 -15.63 -0.86
CA ASN A 429 -9.57 -15.01 -2.14
C ASN A 429 -8.04 -15.00 -2.40
N ILE A 430 -7.33 -16.06 -2.00
CA ILE A 430 -5.86 -16.13 -2.06
C ILE A 430 -5.36 -17.50 -2.59
N THR A 431 -4.22 -17.50 -3.28
CA THR A 431 -3.52 -18.71 -3.72
C THR A 431 -2.36 -19.05 -2.79
N PHE A 432 -2.26 -20.31 -2.39
CA PHE A 432 -1.09 -20.93 -1.75
C PHE A 432 -0.39 -21.87 -2.74
N GLU A 433 0.89 -21.65 -2.99
CA GLU A 433 1.65 -22.37 -4.01
C GLU A 433 2.96 -22.97 -3.46
N ASN A 434 3.31 -24.16 -3.93
CA ASN A 434 4.69 -24.61 -3.97
C ASN A 434 5.17 -24.72 -5.42
N ALA A 435 6.11 -23.84 -5.77
CA ALA A 435 6.67 -23.73 -7.12
C ALA A 435 7.87 -24.66 -7.37
N ALA A 436 8.12 -25.68 -6.53
CA ALA A 436 9.24 -26.61 -6.71
C ALA A 436 9.10 -27.51 -7.95
N GLY A 437 7.87 -27.71 -8.46
CA GLY A 437 7.60 -28.63 -9.56
C GLY A 437 7.51 -30.09 -9.12
N PRO A 438 7.47 -31.05 -10.07
CA PRO A 438 7.35 -32.48 -9.81
C PRO A 438 8.68 -33.09 -9.35
N ILE A 439 9.17 -32.69 -8.18
CA ILE A 439 10.49 -33.06 -7.64
C ILE A 439 10.41 -34.02 -6.44
N GLY A 440 9.25 -34.62 -6.21
CA GLY A 440 8.91 -35.33 -4.97
C GLY A 440 8.03 -34.47 -4.07
N GLN A 441 7.99 -34.76 -2.77
CA GLN A 441 7.11 -34.07 -1.81
C GLN A 441 7.46 -32.59 -1.70
N ALA A 442 6.49 -31.73 -2.00
CA ALA A 442 6.65 -30.28 -1.97
C ALA A 442 5.34 -29.61 -1.56
N VAL A 443 5.21 -29.33 -0.26
CA VAL A 443 3.96 -28.86 0.35
C VAL A 443 3.72 -27.38 0.02
N ALA A 444 2.53 -27.03 -0.48
CA ALA A 444 2.12 -25.63 -0.63
C ALA A 444 1.75 -25.03 0.72
N ILE A 445 0.93 -25.74 1.48
CA ILE A 445 0.49 -25.31 2.80
C ILE A 445 0.37 -26.49 3.76
N ILE A 446 0.85 -26.28 4.98
CA ILE A 446 0.61 -27.16 6.11
C ILE A 446 -0.33 -26.48 7.09
N VAL A 447 -1.47 -27.12 7.36
CA VAL A 447 -2.52 -26.61 8.25
C VAL A 447 -2.52 -27.42 9.54
N ARG A 448 -2.11 -26.77 10.63
CA ARG A 448 -2.13 -27.28 12.01
C ARG A 448 -3.20 -26.60 12.88
N SER A 449 -3.88 -25.60 12.32
CA SER A 449 -4.96 -24.86 12.97
C SER A 449 -6.14 -25.78 13.29
N ASN A 450 -6.66 -25.67 14.52
CA ASN A 450 -8.00 -26.14 14.83
C ASN A 450 -9.04 -25.05 14.52
N ASN A 451 -10.19 -25.48 14.00
CA ASN A 451 -11.26 -24.63 13.54
C ASN A 451 -10.78 -23.64 12.46
N SER A 452 -10.30 -24.13 11.31
CA SER A 452 -9.86 -23.25 10.21
C SER A 452 -10.76 -23.30 9.00
N SER A 453 -10.91 -22.16 8.31
CA SER A 453 -11.75 -22.07 7.11
C SER A 453 -11.05 -21.40 5.93
N PHE A 454 -11.29 -21.93 4.74
CA PHE A 454 -10.72 -21.42 3.49
C PHE A 454 -11.85 -21.20 2.48
N PHE A 455 -12.01 -19.95 2.02
CA PHE A 455 -13.07 -19.56 1.10
C PHE A 455 -12.48 -19.05 -0.22
N ASN A 456 -12.91 -19.65 -1.33
CA ASN A 456 -12.48 -19.19 -2.66
C ASN A 456 -10.95 -19.16 -2.85
N CYS A 457 -10.22 -20.02 -2.13
CA CYS A 457 -8.76 -20.15 -2.21
C CYS A 457 -8.30 -21.09 -3.32
N ARG A 458 -7.01 -21.02 -3.68
CA ARG A 458 -6.36 -21.99 -4.57
C ARG A 458 -5.15 -22.62 -3.90
N PHE A 459 -4.94 -23.91 -4.11
CA PHE A 459 -3.82 -24.68 -3.57
C PHE A 459 -3.09 -25.36 -4.71
N LEU A 460 -1.87 -24.89 -5.02
CA LEU A 460 -1.14 -25.26 -6.23
C LEU A 460 0.14 -26.01 -5.89
N GLY A 461 0.30 -27.19 -6.48
CA GLY A 461 1.47 -28.03 -6.27
C GLY A 461 1.50 -29.25 -7.18
N PHE A 462 2.27 -30.25 -6.75
CA PHE A 462 2.38 -31.56 -7.39
C PHE A 462 2.17 -32.64 -6.33
N GLN A 463 3.23 -33.27 -5.83
CA GLN A 463 3.11 -34.24 -4.75
C GLN A 463 3.03 -33.52 -3.41
N ASP A 464 2.09 -33.97 -2.55
CA ASP A 464 1.87 -33.46 -1.18
C ASP A 464 1.42 -31.98 -1.10
N THR A 465 0.58 -31.48 -2.03
CA THR A 465 0.16 -30.06 -2.09
C THR A 465 -0.43 -29.50 -0.78
N LEU A 466 -1.47 -30.15 -0.23
CA LEU A 466 -2.22 -29.71 0.96
C LEU A 466 -2.05 -30.71 2.10
N TYR A 467 -1.36 -30.28 3.16
CA TYR A 467 -1.11 -31.10 4.34
C TYR A 467 -2.01 -30.71 5.52
N THR A 468 -3.06 -31.49 5.78
CA THR A 468 -3.96 -31.33 6.94
C THR A 468 -3.40 -32.07 8.17
N HIS A 469 -2.52 -31.42 8.93
CA HIS A 469 -1.55 -32.13 9.76
C HIS A 469 -2.03 -32.57 11.16
N LYS A 470 -2.89 -31.81 11.85
CA LYS A 470 -3.18 -32.01 13.29
C LYS A 470 -4.43 -32.89 13.50
N ALA A 471 -4.25 -34.09 14.05
CA ALA A 471 -5.36 -34.96 14.46
C ALA A 471 -6.31 -34.22 15.42
N GLY A 472 -7.60 -34.46 15.26
CA GLY A 472 -8.67 -33.77 15.99
C GLY A 472 -8.95 -32.34 15.53
N SER A 473 -8.10 -31.74 14.68
CA SER A 473 -8.34 -30.40 14.14
C SER A 473 -9.42 -30.42 13.07
N LYS A 474 -10.30 -29.42 13.11
CA LYS A 474 -11.43 -29.26 12.18
C LYS A 474 -11.13 -28.20 11.14
N GLN A 475 -11.29 -28.54 9.87
CA GLN A 475 -10.94 -27.68 8.73
C GLN A 475 -12.08 -27.68 7.69
N TYR A 476 -12.42 -26.50 7.17
CA TYR A 476 -13.45 -26.32 6.14
C TYR A 476 -12.88 -25.63 4.90
N TYR A 477 -13.19 -26.15 3.73
CA TYR A 477 -12.77 -25.63 2.44
C TYR A 477 -14.01 -25.45 1.57
N LYS A 478 -14.33 -24.22 1.19
CA LYS A 478 -15.51 -23.89 0.40
C LYS A 478 -15.13 -23.17 -0.88
N ASN A 479 -15.62 -23.65 -2.02
CA ASN A 479 -15.37 -23.05 -3.33
C ASN A 479 -13.86 -22.92 -3.66
N CYS A 480 -13.05 -23.84 -3.15
CA CYS A 480 -11.61 -23.86 -3.35
C CYS A 480 -11.22 -24.66 -4.58
N TYR A 481 -10.10 -24.28 -5.20
CA TYR A 481 -9.43 -25.06 -6.25
C TYR A 481 -8.17 -25.73 -5.69
N ILE A 482 -8.00 -27.04 -5.86
CA ILE A 482 -6.85 -27.79 -5.34
C ILE A 482 -6.27 -28.64 -6.48
N GLU A 483 -4.97 -28.53 -6.75
CA GLU A 483 -4.30 -29.35 -7.77
C GLU A 483 -3.06 -30.10 -7.27
N GLY A 484 -2.80 -31.25 -7.88
CA GLY A 484 -1.60 -32.02 -7.59
C GLY A 484 -1.53 -33.37 -8.29
N THR A 485 -0.53 -34.18 -7.91
CA THR A 485 -0.22 -35.50 -8.49
C THR A 485 -0.43 -36.61 -7.45
N VAL A 486 0.59 -36.90 -6.65
CA VAL A 486 0.59 -37.98 -5.65
C VAL A 486 0.21 -37.41 -4.30
N ASP A 487 -0.78 -38.03 -3.63
CA ASP A 487 -1.16 -37.76 -2.25
C ASP A 487 -1.41 -36.27 -1.96
N PHE A 488 -1.96 -35.53 -2.93
CA PHE A 488 -1.91 -34.08 -2.88
C PHE A 488 -2.86 -33.45 -1.85
N ILE A 489 -3.77 -34.24 -1.26
CA ILE A 489 -4.52 -33.92 -0.04
C ILE A 489 -4.25 -35.03 1.00
N PHE A 490 -3.46 -34.75 2.02
CA PHE A 490 -2.99 -35.78 2.95
C PHE A 490 -2.86 -35.29 4.40
N GLY A 491 -2.83 -36.22 5.34
CA GLY A 491 -2.81 -35.92 6.78
C GLY A 491 -3.98 -36.48 7.58
N SER A 492 -4.12 -36.02 8.82
CA SER A 492 -4.93 -36.64 9.87
C SER A 492 -6.11 -35.80 10.35
N SER A 493 -6.29 -34.59 9.81
CA SER A 493 -7.34 -33.66 10.29
C SER A 493 -8.73 -34.11 9.86
N ILE A 494 -9.76 -33.57 10.53
CA ILE A 494 -11.15 -33.65 10.08
C ILE A 494 -11.35 -32.52 9.06
N ALA A 495 -11.40 -32.84 7.77
CA ALA A 495 -11.48 -31.84 6.70
C ALA A 495 -12.73 -32.02 5.84
N TYR A 496 -13.49 -30.95 5.70
CA TYR A 496 -14.71 -30.91 4.90
C TYR A 496 -14.50 -30.00 3.69
N PHE A 497 -14.54 -30.59 2.50
CA PHE A 497 -14.41 -29.91 1.21
C PHE A 497 -15.79 -29.82 0.58
N ASP A 498 -16.25 -28.61 0.32
CA ASP A 498 -17.61 -28.32 -0.12
C ASP A 498 -17.57 -27.42 -1.37
N GLU A 499 -18.19 -27.87 -2.46
CA GLU A 499 -18.18 -27.18 -3.76
C GLU A 499 -16.75 -26.85 -4.25
N CYS A 500 -15.77 -27.71 -3.95
CA CYS A 500 -14.39 -27.54 -4.41
C CYS A 500 -14.17 -28.11 -5.81
N GLU A 501 -13.22 -27.52 -6.55
CA GLU A 501 -12.68 -28.08 -7.77
C GLU A 501 -11.34 -28.78 -7.46
N ILE A 502 -11.25 -30.05 -7.81
CA ILE A 502 -10.10 -30.92 -7.55
C ILE A 502 -9.48 -31.29 -8.91
N PHE A 503 -8.28 -30.79 -9.17
CA PHE A 503 -7.61 -30.96 -10.46
C PHE A 503 -6.42 -31.93 -10.37
N CYS A 504 -6.58 -33.07 -11.03
CA CYS A 504 -5.69 -34.20 -11.03
C CYS A 504 -4.65 -34.07 -12.17
N LYS A 505 -3.41 -33.74 -11.81
CA LYS A 505 -2.31 -33.54 -12.75
C LYS A 505 -1.63 -34.87 -13.07
N GLN A 506 -1.33 -35.14 -14.33
CA GLN A 506 -0.59 -36.33 -14.74
C GLN A 506 -1.24 -37.65 -14.27
N ASN A 507 -0.78 -38.22 -13.14
CA ASN A 507 -1.29 -39.44 -12.52
C ASN A 507 -1.01 -39.42 -11.01
N GLY A 508 -1.84 -40.12 -10.22
CA GLY A 508 -1.58 -40.26 -8.78
C GLY A 508 -2.80 -40.59 -7.93
N TYR A 509 -2.89 -39.93 -6.77
CA TYR A 509 -3.88 -40.18 -5.73
C TYR A 509 -4.36 -38.84 -5.20
N ILE A 510 -5.68 -38.63 -5.18
CA ILE A 510 -6.23 -37.39 -4.63
C ILE A 510 -5.95 -37.32 -3.13
N THR A 511 -6.25 -38.41 -2.40
CA THR A 511 -6.13 -38.44 -0.95
C THR A 511 -5.13 -39.46 -0.42
N ALA A 512 -4.41 -39.08 0.65
CA ALA A 512 -3.68 -40.00 1.52
C ALA A 512 -3.97 -39.69 3.00
N ALA A 513 -5.15 -40.13 3.45
CA ALA A 513 -5.60 -39.86 4.83
C ALA A 513 -4.85 -40.73 5.84
N SER A 514 -4.53 -40.14 7.00
CA SER A 514 -3.93 -40.77 8.18
C SER A 514 -4.80 -40.59 9.43
N THR A 515 -6.12 -40.62 9.24
CA THR A 515 -7.12 -40.57 10.31
C THR A 515 -6.79 -41.61 11.40
N PRO A 516 -6.70 -41.21 12.68
CA PRO A 516 -6.47 -42.12 13.77
C PRO A 516 -7.78 -42.83 14.18
N GLU A 517 -7.66 -43.98 14.87
CA GLU A 517 -8.78 -44.87 15.20
C GLU A 517 -9.88 -44.17 16.02
N GLU A 518 -9.48 -43.28 16.93
CA GLU A 518 -10.39 -42.54 17.81
C GLU A 518 -11.18 -41.43 17.09
N GLN A 519 -10.83 -41.09 15.85
CA GLN A 519 -11.43 -39.98 15.11
C GLN A 519 -12.55 -40.50 14.19
N ALA A 520 -13.79 -40.15 14.53
CA ALA A 520 -14.99 -40.61 13.81
C ALA A 520 -15.06 -40.15 12.34
N TYR A 521 -14.33 -39.10 11.97
CA TYR A 521 -14.36 -38.49 10.64
C TYR A 521 -12.93 -38.25 10.14
N GLY A 522 -12.74 -38.32 8.83
CA GLY A 522 -11.51 -37.88 8.18
C GLY A 522 -11.84 -36.82 7.13
N TYR A 523 -11.78 -37.19 5.86
CA TYR A 523 -12.10 -36.30 4.76
C TYR A 523 -13.51 -36.52 4.22
N ILE A 524 -14.23 -35.43 4.04
CA ILE A 524 -15.55 -35.40 3.42
C ILE A 524 -15.44 -34.47 2.21
N PHE A 525 -15.69 -34.99 1.02
CA PHE A 525 -15.85 -34.21 -0.19
C PHE A 525 -17.33 -34.19 -0.53
N LYS A 526 -17.93 -33.00 -0.58
CA LYS A 526 -19.35 -32.82 -0.89
C LYS A 526 -19.53 -31.82 -2.02
N HIS A 527 -20.33 -32.19 -3.03
CA HIS A 527 -20.59 -31.35 -4.21
C HIS A 527 -19.32 -30.88 -4.94
N CYS A 528 -18.22 -31.63 -4.83
CA CYS A 528 -16.97 -31.25 -5.48
C CYS A 528 -16.97 -31.69 -6.95
N LYS A 529 -16.19 -30.98 -7.77
CA LYS A 529 -15.91 -31.34 -9.16
C LYS A 529 -14.50 -31.89 -9.28
N ILE A 530 -14.34 -33.07 -9.87
CA ILE A 530 -13.05 -33.75 -10.03
C ILE A 530 -12.74 -33.90 -11.51
N GLU A 531 -11.66 -33.25 -11.94
CA GLU A 531 -11.18 -33.24 -13.33
C GLU A 531 -9.67 -33.43 -13.38
N GLY A 532 -9.09 -33.59 -14.57
CA GLY A 532 -7.64 -33.71 -14.71
C GLY A 532 -7.17 -33.99 -16.14
N ASP A 533 -5.85 -34.12 -16.28
CA ASP A 533 -5.18 -34.15 -17.60
C ASP A 533 -5.44 -35.43 -18.40
N ASN A 534 -5.45 -36.58 -17.72
CA ASN A 534 -5.37 -37.89 -18.35
C ASN A 534 -6.51 -38.80 -17.90
N LYS A 535 -7.10 -39.53 -18.84
CA LYS A 535 -8.10 -40.55 -18.54
C LYS A 535 -7.49 -41.72 -17.71
N ASP A 536 -8.27 -42.27 -16.79
CA ASP A 536 -7.94 -43.46 -15.98
C ASP A 536 -6.58 -43.35 -15.25
N SER A 537 -6.18 -42.15 -14.81
CA SER A 537 -4.85 -41.90 -14.25
C SER A 537 -4.81 -41.71 -12.74
N PHE A 538 -5.95 -41.51 -12.07
CA PHE A 538 -6.04 -41.25 -10.63
C PHE A 538 -6.87 -42.25 -9.84
N TYR A 539 -6.45 -42.50 -8.61
CA TYR A 539 -7.31 -43.04 -7.56
C TYR A 539 -7.88 -41.89 -6.70
N LEU A 540 -9.08 -42.08 -6.18
CA LEU A 540 -9.72 -41.21 -5.19
C LEU A 540 -8.90 -41.14 -3.89
N GLY A 541 -8.24 -42.23 -3.52
CA GLY A 541 -7.41 -42.23 -2.33
C GLY A 541 -6.69 -43.53 -2.01
N ARG A 542 -5.82 -43.44 -1.00
CA ARG A 542 -5.15 -44.59 -0.37
C ARG A 542 -4.83 -44.36 1.11
N PRO A 543 -4.85 -45.41 1.94
CA PRO A 543 -4.74 -45.28 3.40
C PRO A 543 -3.28 -45.14 3.83
N TRP A 544 -2.85 -43.92 4.17
CA TRP A 544 -1.51 -43.70 4.72
C TRP A 544 -1.38 -44.29 6.14
N ARG A 545 -2.50 -44.39 6.87
CA ARG A 545 -2.66 -45.15 8.11
C ARG A 545 -3.91 -46.03 8.08
N ALA A 546 -3.94 -47.05 8.93
CA ALA A 546 -4.90 -48.14 8.89
C ALA A 546 -6.37 -47.70 8.99
N TYR A 547 -6.68 -46.66 9.75
CA TYR A 547 -8.04 -46.18 10.01
C TYR A 547 -8.43 -44.96 9.16
N ALA A 548 -7.75 -44.76 8.02
CA ALA A 548 -8.04 -43.68 7.08
C ALA A 548 -9.54 -43.62 6.76
N HIS A 549 -10.13 -42.43 6.87
CA HIS A 549 -11.57 -42.23 6.63
C HIS A 549 -11.77 -41.16 5.55
N VAL A 550 -12.34 -41.54 4.40
CA VAL A 550 -12.56 -40.62 3.26
C VAL A 550 -13.90 -40.92 2.60
N VAL A 551 -14.73 -39.90 2.39
CA VAL A 551 -16.00 -40.06 1.67
C VAL A 551 -16.18 -39.01 0.58
N PHE A 552 -16.74 -39.42 -0.56
CA PHE A 552 -17.14 -38.55 -1.68
C PHE A 552 -18.65 -38.60 -1.85
N LEU A 553 -19.32 -37.46 -1.63
CA LEU A 553 -20.77 -37.33 -1.57
C LEU A 553 -21.25 -36.34 -2.64
N GLU A 554 -22.07 -36.80 -3.57
CA GLU A 554 -22.74 -35.95 -4.56
C GLU A 554 -21.74 -35.16 -5.44
N CYS A 555 -20.56 -35.73 -5.69
CA CYS A 555 -19.50 -35.12 -6.49
C CYS A 555 -19.65 -35.44 -7.99
N GLU A 556 -19.13 -34.56 -8.84
CA GLU A 556 -18.96 -34.79 -10.27
C GLU A 556 -17.55 -35.30 -10.56
N MET A 557 -17.42 -36.47 -11.20
CA MET A 557 -16.16 -37.14 -11.47
C MET A 557 -15.98 -37.36 -12.97
N SER A 558 -14.99 -36.70 -13.55
CA SER A 558 -14.61 -36.94 -14.95
C SER A 558 -13.92 -38.31 -15.10
N ASN A 559 -13.60 -38.66 -16.35
CA ASN A 559 -12.92 -39.91 -16.68
C ASN A 559 -11.45 -40.00 -16.21
N VAL A 560 -10.97 -39.03 -15.44
CA VAL A 560 -9.64 -39.08 -14.80
C VAL A 560 -9.54 -40.20 -13.75
N ILE A 561 -10.66 -40.55 -13.12
CA ILE A 561 -10.72 -41.56 -12.06
C ILE A 561 -10.68 -42.97 -12.64
N ARG A 562 -9.74 -43.77 -12.14
CA ARG A 562 -9.63 -45.19 -12.41
C ARG A 562 -10.89 -45.92 -11.97
N LYS A 563 -11.25 -46.96 -12.71
CA LYS A 563 -12.47 -47.77 -12.48
C LYS A 563 -12.47 -48.43 -11.10
N GLU A 564 -11.31 -48.86 -10.62
CA GLU A 564 -11.10 -49.42 -9.28
C GLU A 564 -11.42 -48.40 -8.17
N GLY A 565 -11.30 -47.10 -8.46
CA GLY A 565 -11.56 -45.97 -7.56
C GLY A 565 -10.49 -45.78 -6.50
N TRP A 566 -10.10 -46.84 -5.78
CA TRP A 566 -9.30 -46.75 -4.56
C TRP A 566 -8.12 -47.73 -4.57
N ASN A 567 -7.09 -47.42 -3.78
CA ASN A 567 -5.92 -48.28 -3.60
C ASN A 567 -5.68 -48.53 -2.10
N ASN A 568 -5.36 -49.77 -1.72
CA ASN A 568 -5.18 -50.18 -0.31
C ASN A 568 -3.77 -49.90 0.25
N TRP A 569 -2.95 -49.10 -0.44
CA TRP A 569 -1.54 -48.86 -0.11
C TRP A 569 -0.67 -50.14 -0.19
N GLY A 570 -1.12 -51.17 -0.91
CA GLY A 570 -0.44 -52.47 -0.96
C GLY A 570 -0.56 -53.29 0.32
N ASN A 571 -1.52 -52.95 1.20
CA ASN A 571 -1.76 -53.67 2.46
C ASN A 571 -3.24 -54.03 2.61
N VAL A 572 -3.55 -55.32 2.46
CA VAL A 572 -4.91 -55.87 2.55
C VAL A 572 -5.54 -55.65 3.93
N LEU A 573 -4.75 -55.54 5.01
CA LEU A 573 -5.31 -55.26 6.34
C LEU A 573 -6.01 -53.90 6.41
N ASN A 574 -5.60 -52.94 5.58
CA ASN A 574 -6.26 -51.64 5.53
C ASN A 574 -7.70 -51.74 5.00
N GLU A 575 -8.02 -52.76 4.21
CA GLU A 575 -9.38 -52.99 3.69
C GLU A 575 -10.37 -53.36 4.80
N LEU A 576 -9.87 -53.81 5.96
CA LEU A 576 -10.67 -54.16 7.13
C LEU A 576 -10.90 -52.98 8.09
N THR A 577 -9.99 -52.01 8.12
CA THR A 577 -9.97 -50.94 9.12
C THR A 577 -10.24 -49.55 8.55
N SER A 578 -9.89 -49.30 7.29
CA SER A 578 -10.14 -48.01 6.65
C SER A 578 -11.60 -47.89 6.23
N PHE A 579 -12.11 -46.67 6.20
CA PHE A 579 -13.47 -46.38 5.76
C PHE A 579 -13.44 -45.47 4.53
N TYR A 580 -13.59 -46.07 3.36
CA TYR A 580 -13.82 -45.33 2.12
C TYR A 580 -15.24 -45.50 1.65
N GLY A 581 -15.88 -44.39 1.28
CA GLY A 581 -17.28 -44.36 0.88
C GLY A 581 -17.62 -43.41 -0.25
N GLU A 582 -18.61 -43.80 -1.04
CA GLU A 582 -19.15 -43.00 -2.15
C GLU A 582 -20.68 -42.94 -2.03
N TYR A 583 -21.25 -41.77 -2.35
CA TYR A 583 -22.71 -41.56 -2.39
C TYR A 583 -23.08 -40.67 -3.57
N ALA A 584 -24.00 -41.12 -4.41
CA ALA A 584 -24.65 -40.33 -5.47
C ALA A 584 -23.70 -39.47 -6.34
N ASN A 585 -22.45 -39.91 -6.53
CA ASN A 585 -21.50 -39.27 -7.43
C ASN A 585 -21.94 -39.47 -8.89
N LYS A 586 -21.60 -38.51 -9.76
CA LYS A 586 -22.01 -38.49 -11.17
C LYS A 586 -20.81 -38.32 -12.10
N GLY A 587 -21.00 -38.61 -13.39
CA GLY A 587 -19.95 -38.51 -14.42
C GLY A 587 -19.27 -39.85 -14.72
N GLU A 588 -18.42 -39.87 -15.76
CA GLU A 588 -17.78 -41.11 -16.26
C GLU A 588 -16.90 -41.78 -15.18
N GLY A 589 -16.25 -40.99 -14.31
CA GLY A 589 -15.41 -41.51 -13.23
C GLY A 589 -16.18 -42.08 -12.03
N ALA A 590 -17.50 -41.87 -11.96
CA ALA A 590 -18.35 -42.30 -10.86
C ALA A 590 -18.90 -43.73 -11.02
N GLU A 591 -18.45 -44.50 -12.03
CA GLU A 591 -18.93 -45.86 -12.28
C GLU A 591 -18.59 -46.81 -11.10
N ILE A 592 -19.61 -47.25 -10.36
CA ILE A 592 -19.42 -48.09 -9.17
C ILE A 592 -19.20 -49.59 -9.47
N SER A 593 -19.56 -50.05 -10.67
CA SER A 593 -19.62 -51.48 -11.03
C SER A 593 -18.26 -52.20 -10.95
N ARG A 594 -17.16 -51.44 -10.98
CA ARG A 594 -15.77 -51.91 -10.99
C ARG A 594 -14.96 -51.43 -9.80
N ARG A 595 -15.60 -50.80 -8.82
CA ARG A 595 -14.93 -50.39 -7.58
C ARG A 595 -14.40 -51.61 -6.85
N VAL A 596 -13.30 -51.41 -6.12
CA VAL A 596 -12.79 -52.44 -5.21
C VAL A 596 -13.84 -52.80 -4.16
N ALA A 597 -13.93 -54.08 -3.81
CA ALA A 597 -15.06 -54.63 -3.06
C ALA A 597 -15.20 -54.12 -1.61
N TRP A 598 -14.13 -53.56 -1.04
CA TRP A 598 -14.09 -53.05 0.34
C TRP A 598 -14.56 -51.59 0.47
N VAL A 599 -14.95 -50.94 -0.63
CA VAL A 599 -15.51 -49.58 -0.61
C VAL A 599 -16.99 -49.62 -0.24
N ASN A 600 -17.39 -48.70 0.62
CA ASN A 600 -18.76 -48.59 1.10
C ASN A 600 -19.61 -47.75 0.13
N GLN A 601 -20.65 -48.34 -0.42
CA GLN A 601 -21.71 -47.58 -1.09
C GLN A 601 -22.70 -47.10 -0.04
N LEU A 602 -22.79 -45.79 0.14
CA LEU A 602 -23.60 -45.17 1.17
C LEU A 602 -25.05 -45.00 0.69
N ASP A 603 -25.97 -44.83 1.63
CA ASP A 603 -27.40 -44.55 1.40
C ASP A 603 -27.84 -43.21 2.06
N ASP A 604 -29.07 -42.80 1.77
CA ASP A 604 -29.66 -41.52 2.23
C ASP A 604 -29.63 -41.36 3.77
N GLU A 605 -29.70 -42.46 4.52
CA GLU A 605 -29.68 -42.42 5.98
C GLU A 605 -28.26 -42.25 6.50
N SER A 606 -27.33 -43.04 5.97
CA SER A 606 -25.92 -43.04 6.35
C SER A 606 -25.24 -41.70 6.07
N ILE A 607 -25.67 -40.94 5.06
CA ILE A 607 -25.08 -39.63 4.75
C ILE A 607 -25.49 -38.53 5.72
N LYS A 608 -26.57 -38.70 6.51
CA LYS A 608 -26.99 -37.69 7.50
C LYS A 608 -25.90 -37.42 8.53
N LYS A 609 -25.10 -38.43 8.89
CA LYS A 609 -23.96 -38.30 9.82
C LYS A 609 -22.81 -37.47 9.24
N TYR A 610 -22.78 -37.24 7.93
CA TYR A 610 -21.79 -36.41 7.22
C TYR A 610 -22.33 -35.01 6.89
N SER A 611 -23.41 -34.56 7.54
CA SER A 611 -23.78 -33.15 7.53
C SER A 611 -22.65 -32.31 8.11
N ILE A 612 -22.51 -31.07 7.64
CA ILE A 612 -21.45 -30.17 8.10
C ILE A 612 -21.49 -29.93 9.62
N ILE A 613 -22.70 -29.84 10.18
CA ILE A 613 -22.93 -29.70 11.63
C ILE A 613 -22.46 -30.95 12.39
N ASN A 614 -22.72 -32.15 11.88
CA ASN A 614 -22.30 -33.38 12.56
C ASN A 614 -20.77 -33.58 12.51
N VAL A 615 -20.13 -33.19 11.40
CA VAL A 615 -18.68 -33.35 11.21
C VAL A 615 -17.88 -32.27 11.94
N LEU A 616 -18.27 -31.00 11.79
CA LEU A 616 -17.51 -29.86 12.30
C LEU A 616 -18.09 -29.29 13.62
N GLY A 617 -19.34 -29.57 13.95
CA GLY A 617 -20.03 -29.07 15.14
C GLY A 617 -20.75 -27.74 14.92
N GLU A 618 -21.81 -27.50 15.70
CA GLU A 618 -22.64 -26.27 15.60
C GLU A 618 -21.84 -24.99 15.84
N GLU A 619 -20.95 -24.99 16.84
CA GLU A 619 -20.12 -23.84 17.18
C GLU A 619 -19.15 -23.46 16.04
N PHE A 620 -18.59 -24.47 15.36
CA PHE A 620 -17.78 -24.22 14.18
C PHE A 620 -18.62 -23.51 13.11
N VAL A 621 -19.79 -24.06 12.77
CA VAL A 621 -20.65 -23.53 11.71
C VAL A 621 -21.06 -22.08 11.99
N ALA A 622 -21.46 -21.78 13.23
CA ALA A 622 -21.86 -20.42 13.62
C ALA A 622 -20.72 -19.39 13.47
N ASN A 623 -19.51 -19.76 13.89
CA ASN A 623 -18.37 -18.84 13.95
C ASN A 623 -17.61 -18.72 12.64
N HIS A 624 -17.58 -19.78 11.84
CA HIS A 624 -16.72 -19.87 10.66
C HIS A 624 -17.44 -19.83 9.32
N ILE A 625 -18.76 -20.10 9.28
CA ILE A 625 -19.49 -20.24 8.00
C ILE A 625 -20.53 -19.13 7.80
N GLN A 626 -21.19 -18.65 8.86
CA GLN A 626 -22.22 -17.60 8.72
C GLN A 626 -21.67 -16.18 8.50
N HIS A 627 -20.41 -15.91 8.86
CA HIS A 627 -19.81 -14.57 8.75
C HIS A 627 -19.34 -14.21 7.32
N SER A 628 -19.12 -15.20 6.44
CA SER A 628 -18.58 -15.02 5.08
C SER A 628 -19.65 -14.84 3.99
N ILE A 629 -20.91 -14.53 4.37
CA ILE A 629 -22.05 -14.28 3.45
C ILE A 629 -22.47 -12.79 3.42
N LYS A 630 -21.72 -11.87 4.06
CA LYS A 630 -22.03 -10.43 4.03
C LYS A 630 -21.18 -9.65 3.05
#